data_AF-A0A3D0D9U4-F1
#
_entry.id   AF-A0A3D0D9U4-F1
#
_cell.length_a   1.000
_cell.length_b   1.000
_cell.length_c   1.000
_cell.angle_alpha   90.00
_cell.angle_beta   90.00
_cell.angle_gamma   90.00
#
_symmetry.space_group_name_H-M   'P 1'
#
loop_
_entity.id
_entity.type
_entity.pdbx_description
1 polymer ?
#
loop_
_entity_poly.entity_id
_entity_poly.type
_entity_poly.pdbx_seq_one_letter_code
_entity_poly.pdbx_strand_id
1 'polypeptide(L)'
;MLERLTEHCWVLPGDITRTRPWLGAVVTPEGTLVVDPGNGPTQGAELQAGLAAIGAAPVRALLVTHHHWDHHFGACAFPAGTQIVAHVGAQEHMRRMAEEPWSESYLAELAAVRPSYASIARAIRAAIPDFASFRALPASETFETEWCATLAGIEVCFSSWAMRPTAAARGPAGTMPPSWSCSTVSTTWALPGMLRATALPSGSPTWRGVSSGWPVDSPTAKGESSHGAHG
;
A
#
# COMPACT_ATOMS: atom_id res chain seq x y z
N MET A 1 -6.82 -15.60 -8.96
CA MET A 1 -6.51 -16.66 -7.96
C MET A 1 -5.28 -16.21 -7.19
N LEU A 2 -5.09 -16.64 -5.94
CA LEU A 2 -3.87 -16.34 -5.19
C LEU A 2 -2.70 -17.17 -5.75
N GLU A 3 -1.59 -16.50 -6.02
CA GLU A 3 -0.40 -17.08 -6.68
C GLU A 3 0.78 -17.10 -5.71
N ARG A 4 1.54 -18.19 -5.71
CA ARG A 4 2.73 -18.35 -4.87
C ARG A 4 3.95 -17.80 -5.59
N LEU A 5 4.66 -16.86 -4.97
CA LEU A 5 5.92 -16.30 -5.48
C LEU A 5 7.14 -17.01 -4.88
N THR A 6 7.11 -17.27 -3.57
CA THR A 6 8.16 -17.97 -2.84
C THR A 6 7.56 -18.92 -1.81
N GLU A 7 8.37 -19.51 -0.93
CA GLU A 7 7.84 -20.35 0.14
C GLU A 7 6.75 -19.66 0.96
N HIS A 8 6.99 -18.40 1.32
CA HIS A 8 6.14 -17.63 2.23
C HIS A 8 5.41 -16.46 1.56
N CYS A 9 5.84 -16.03 0.37
CA CYS A 9 5.25 -14.87 -0.30
C CYS A 9 4.20 -15.31 -1.32
N TRP A 10 3.01 -14.73 -1.18
CA TRP A 10 1.86 -14.94 -2.05
C TRP A 10 1.35 -13.61 -2.56
N VAL A 11 0.63 -13.67 -3.67
CA VAL A 11 0.08 -12.48 -4.29
C VAL A 11 -1.25 -12.72 -4.95
N LEU A 12 -2.17 -11.78 -4.80
CA LEU A 12 -3.42 -11.75 -5.56
C LEU A 12 -3.23 -10.77 -6.72
N PRO A 13 -3.30 -11.24 -7.98
CA PRO A 13 -3.19 -10.38 -9.15
C PRO A 13 -4.18 -9.23 -9.16
N GLY A 14 -3.63 -8.03 -9.42
CA GLY A 14 -4.40 -6.81 -9.60
C GLY A 14 -4.98 -6.67 -11.00
N ASP A 15 -5.83 -5.66 -11.16
CA ASP A 15 -6.42 -5.24 -12.43
C ASP A 15 -6.53 -3.71 -12.42
N ILE A 16 -5.59 -3.06 -13.09
CA ILE A 16 -5.53 -1.60 -13.16
C ILE A 16 -6.78 -0.99 -13.81
N THR A 17 -7.45 -1.73 -14.70
CA THR A 17 -8.67 -1.27 -15.38
C THR A 17 -9.86 -1.17 -14.42
N ARG A 18 -9.78 -1.84 -13.27
CA ARG A 18 -10.76 -1.84 -12.19
C ARG A 18 -10.23 -1.19 -10.91
N THR A 19 -9.09 -0.49 -10.99
CA THR A 19 -8.41 0.12 -9.84
C THR A 19 -8.17 -0.90 -8.73
N ARG A 20 -7.85 -2.15 -9.10
CA ARG A 20 -7.51 -3.22 -8.17
C ARG A 20 -5.99 -3.30 -8.10
N PRO A 21 -5.33 -2.85 -7.03
CA PRO A 21 -3.90 -3.07 -6.90
C PRO A 21 -3.63 -4.55 -6.72
N TRP A 22 -2.38 -4.95 -6.90
CA TRP A 22 -1.97 -6.29 -6.51
C TRP A 22 -1.82 -6.33 -4.99
N LEU A 23 -2.25 -7.43 -4.36
CA LEU A 23 -2.22 -7.57 -2.91
C LEU A 23 -1.21 -8.65 -2.51
N GLY A 24 -0.36 -8.36 -1.55
CA GLY A 24 0.65 -9.30 -1.06
C GLY A 24 0.19 -10.03 0.20
N ALA A 25 0.75 -11.22 0.44
CA ALA A 25 0.69 -11.88 1.73
C ALA A 25 1.99 -12.61 2.07
N VAL A 26 2.42 -12.50 3.32
CA VAL A 26 3.48 -13.32 3.91
C VAL A 26 2.82 -14.34 4.82
N VAL A 27 2.83 -15.60 4.39
CA VAL A 27 2.16 -16.73 5.05
C VAL A 27 3.18 -17.57 5.80
N THR A 28 2.95 -17.73 7.09
CA THR A 28 3.77 -18.56 7.98
C THR A 28 2.88 -19.50 8.81
N PRO A 29 3.43 -20.54 9.45
CA PRO A 29 2.65 -21.40 10.36
C PRO A 29 2.05 -20.66 11.56
N GLU A 30 2.66 -19.55 12.01
CA GLU A 30 2.19 -18.79 13.17
C GLU A 30 1.20 -17.69 12.82
N GLY A 31 1.17 -17.22 11.57
CA GLY A 31 0.27 -16.15 11.16
C GLY A 31 0.52 -15.66 9.74
N THR A 32 -0.39 -14.83 9.25
CA THR A 32 -0.31 -14.21 7.93
C THR A 32 -0.23 -12.69 8.07
N LEU A 33 0.69 -12.05 7.36
CA LEU A 33 0.70 -10.59 7.16
C LEU A 33 0.19 -10.30 5.77
N VAL A 34 -0.78 -9.40 5.63
CA VAL A 34 -1.28 -8.94 4.33
C VAL A 34 -0.66 -7.59 4.01
N VAL A 35 -0.24 -7.38 2.77
CA VAL A 35 0.22 -6.09 2.25
C VAL A 35 -0.84 -5.56 1.31
N ASP A 36 -1.45 -4.45 1.71
CA ASP A 36 -2.63 -3.83 1.12
C ASP A 36 -3.84 -4.77 1.06
N PRO A 37 -4.90 -4.54 1.87
CA PRO A 37 -6.12 -5.36 1.80
C PRO A 37 -7.02 -5.08 0.58
N GLY A 38 -6.62 -4.14 -0.29
CA GLY A 38 -7.25 -3.89 -1.58
C GLY A 38 -8.29 -2.79 -1.59
N ASN A 39 -8.94 -2.64 -2.74
CA ASN A 39 -9.66 -1.42 -3.09
C ASN A 39 -11.09 -1.33 -2.56
N GLY A 40 -11.59 -2.42 -1.98
CA GLY A 40 -12.93 -2.46 -1.46
C GLY A 40 -13.27 -3.85 -0.91
N PRO A 41 -14.48 -4.00 -0.33
CA PRO A 41 -14.90 -5.24 0.31
C PRO A 41 -14.73 -6.48 -0.57
N THR A 42 -15.04 -6.35 -1.88
CA THR A 42 -14.95 -7.46 -2.83
C THR A 42 -13.53 -7.99 -2.97
N GLN A 43 -12.54 -7.11 -3.18
CA GLN A 43 -11.15 -7.55 -3.34
C GLN A 43 -10.56 -8.09 -2.04
N GLY A 44 -10.90 -7.48 -0.88
CA GLY A 44 -10.48 -7.99 0.43
C GLY A 44 -11.04 -9.39 0.70
N ALA A 45 -12.30 -9.64 0.35
CA ALA A 45 -12.94 -10.95 0.47
C ALA A 45 -12.31 -11.99 -0.48
N GLU A 46 -11.96 -11.60 -1.71
CA GLU A 46 -11.24 -12.48 -2.64
C GLU A 46 -9.87 -12.89 -2.10
N LEU A 47 -9.13 -11.98 -1.47
CA LEU A 47 -7.85 -12.30 -0.83
C LEU A 47 -8.05 -13.28 0.33
N GLN A 48 -9.03 -13.06 1.20
CA GLN A 48 -9.33 -13.99 2.29
C GLN A 48 -9.72 -15.37 1.81
N ALA A 49 -10.58 -15.45 0.79
CA ALA A 49 -10.95 -16.72 0.19
C ALA A 49 -9.71 -17.44 -0.38
N GLY A 50 -8.81 -16.70 -1.03
CA GLY A 50 -7.53 -17.22 -1.50
C GLY A 50 -6.63 -17.76 -0.39
N LEU A 51 -6.49 -17.00 0.71
CA LEU A 51 -5.73 -17.40 1.89
C LEU A 51 -6.32 -18.64 2.57
N ALA A 52 -7.64 -18.69 2.72
CA ALA A 52 -8.34 -19.85 3.29
C ALA A 52 -8.17 -21.10 2.40
N ALA A 53 -8.25 -20.96 1.08
CA ALA A 53 -8.10 -22.07 0.14
C ALA A 53 -6.72 -22.74 0.18
N ILE A 54 -5.66 -21.99 0.54
CA ILE A 54 -4.30 -22.53 0.71
C ILE A 54 -4.01 -22.97 2.15
N GLY A 55 -4.99 -22.88 3.06
CA GLY A 55 -4.82 -23.24 4.47
C GLY A 55 -3.90 -22.27 5.24
N ALA A 56 -3.87 -20.99 4.86
CA ALA A 56 -3.06 -20.00 5.55
C ALA A 56 -3.48 -19.84 7.02
N ALA A 57 -2.50 -19.61 7.90
CA ALA A 57 -2.77 -19.24 9.29
C ALA A 57 -3.53 -17.90 9.38
N PRO A 58 -4.22 -17.61 10.51
CA PRO A 58 -4.98 -16.38 10.67
C PRO A 58 -4.17 -15.12 10.36
N VAL A 59 -4.84 -14.15 9.72
CA VAL A 59 -4.24 -12.85 9.42
C VAL A 59 -4.00 -12.10 10.73
N ARG A 60 -2.74 -11.73 10.97
CA ARG A 60 -2.30 -11.01 12.18
C ARG A 60 -2.36 -9.50 11.99
N ALA A 61 -1.97 -9.02 10.81
CA ALA A 61 -1.96 -7.60 10.50
C ALA A 61 -2.15 -7.33 9.00
N LEU A 62 -2.77 -6.18 8.71
CA LEU A 62 -2.88 -5.57 7.39
C LEU A 62 -1.89 -4.41 7.33
N LEU A 63 -0.89 -4.51 6.46
CA LEU A 63 0.15 -3.52 6.24
C LEU A 63 -0.27 -2.64 5.06
N VAL A 64 -0.56 -1.37 5.34
CA VAL A 64 -1.02 -0.42 4.32
C VAL A 64 0.15 0.39 3.81
N THR A 65 0.42 0.29 2.52
CA THR A 65 1.59 0.93 1.88
C THR A 65 1.49 2.44 1.83
N HIS A 66 0.28 2.98 1.60
CA HIS A 66 -0.02 4.40 1.63
C HIS A 66 -1.54 4.64 1.70
N HIS A 67 -1.94 5.91 1.82
CA HIS A 67 -3.30 6.30 2.15
C HIS A 67 -4.29 6.31 0.98
N HIS A 68 -3.95 5.85 -0.22
CA HIS A 68 -4.98 5.84 -1.26
C HIS A 68 -6.03 4.76 -0.98
N TRP A 69 -7.29 5.10 -1.23
CA TRP A 69 -8.45 4.26 -0.92
C TRP A 69 -8.30 2.83 -1.46
N ASP A 70 -7.68 2.70 -2.63
CA ASP A 70 -7.52 1.43 -3.34
C ASP A 70 -6.58 0.45 -2.61
N HIS A 71 -5.84 0.92 -1.62
CA HIS A 71 -4.93 0.10 -0.82
C HIS A 71 -5.51 -0.34 0.52
N HIS A 72 -6.55 0.33 1.07
CA HIS A 72 -7.03 0.04 2.42
C HIS A 72 -8.55 -0.11 2.58
N PHE A 73 -9.36 0.22 1.58
CA PHE A 73 -10.83 0.07 1.69
C PHE A 73 -11.27 -1.38 1.86
N GLY A 74 -10.49 -2.33 1.34
CA GLY A 74 -10.72 -3.77 1.55
C GLY A 74 -10.48 -4.24 2.98
N ALA A 75 -9.91 -3.42 3.87
CA ALA A 75 -9.68 -3.79 5.27
C ALA A 75 -10.97 -4.19 5.99
N CYS A 76 -12.12 -3.60 5.63
CA CYS A 76 -13.41 -3.93 6.22
C CYS A 76 -13.91 -5.35 5.93
N ALA A 77 -13.32 -6.05 4.95
CA ALA A 77 -13.63 -7.45 4.71
C ALA A 77 -13.04 -8.37 5.80
N PHE A 78 -12.01 -7.92 6.54
CA PHE A 78 -11.30 -8.72 7.54
C PHE A 78 -12.03 -8.76 8.88
N PRO A 79 -11.81 -9.81 9.71
CA PRO A 79 -12.43 -9.91 11.02
C PRO A 79 -12.28 -8.62 11.81
N ALA A 80 -13.35 -8.20 12.50
CA ALA A 80 -13.33 -7.01 13.32
C ALA A 80 -12.18 -7.08 14.34
N GLY A 81 -11.43 -5.98 14.47
CA GLY A 81 -10.25 -5.92 15.35
C GLY A 81 -8.96 -6.45 14.73
N THR A 82 -8.96 -6.90 13.45
CA THR A 82 -7.69 -7.17 12.74
C THR A 82 -6.83 -5.91 12.74
N GLN A 83 -5.56 -6.04 13.16
CA GLN A 83 -4.63 -4.94 13.28
C GLN A 83 -4.34 -4.33 11.89
N ILE A 84 -4.45 -3.01 11.78
CA ILE A 84 -4.12 -2.24 10.58
C ILE A 84 -2.91 -1.38 10.92
N VAL A 85 -1.82 -1.60 10.19
CA VAL A 85 -0.54 -0.92 10.40
C VAL A 85 -0.29 0.00 9.21
N ALA A 86 -0.08 1.28 9.46
CA ALA A 86 0.26 2.25 8.42
C ALA A 86 1.25 3.27 8.93
N HIS A 87 1.90 4.00 8.04
CA HIS A 87 2.77 5.10 8.47
C HIS A 87 1.97 6.26 9.08
N VAL A 88 2.56 6.99 10.04
CA VAL A 88 1.91 8.14 10.72
C VAL A 88 1.32 9.16 9.74
N GLY A 89 2.02 9.42 8.63
CA GLY A 89 1.56 10.33 7.57
C GLY A 89 0.41 9.77 6.72
N ALA A 90 0.30 8.44 6.59
CA ALA A 90 -0.85 7.83 5.90
C ALA A 90 -2.09 7.81 6.82
N GLN A 91 -1.88 7.60 8.12
CA GLN A 91 -2.95 7.52 9.12
C GLN A 91 -3.84 8.76 9.15
N GLU A 92 -3.27 9.95 8.99
CA GLU A 92 -4.03 11.21 8.96
C GLU A 92 -5.08 11.20 7.84
N HIS A 93 -4.68 10.80 6.64
CA HIS A 93 -5.60 10.69 5.50
C HIS A 93 -6.61 9.55 5.68
N MET A 94 -6.19 8.40 6.22
CA MET A 94 -7.08 7.27 6.50
C MET A 94 -8.17 7.62 7.51
N ARG A 95 -7.85 8.41 8.54
CA ARG A 95 -8.85 8.93 9.50
C ARG A 95 -9.89 9.81 8.82
N ARG A 96 -9.45 10.77 7.99
CA ARG A 96 -10.36 11.62 7.22
C ARG A 96 -11.28 10.80 6.32
N MET A 97 -10.73 9.83 5.59
CA MET A 97 -11.57 8.94 4.77
C MET A 97 -12.52 8.09 5.61
N ALA A 98 -12.18 7.71 6.85
CA ALA A 98 -13.10 7.00 7.74
C ALA A 98 -14.28 7.85 8.21
N GLU A 99 -14.15 9.18 8.19
CA GLU A 99 -15.20 10.14 8.56
C GLU A 99 -16.11 10.53 7.38
N GLU A 100 -15.70 10.27 6.15
CA GLU A 100 -16.50 10.59 4.96
C GLU A 100 -17.80 9.75 4.89
N PRO A 101 -18.93 10.36 4.49
CA PRO A 101 -20.23 9.70 4.41
C PRO A 101 -20.38 8.90 3.11
N TRP A 102 -19.48 7.94 2.88
CA TRP A 102 -19.43 7.13 1.66
C TRP A 102 -20.81 6.59 1.28
N SER A 103 -21.31 7.07 0.16
CA SER A 103 -22.61 6.75 -0.39
C SER A 103 -22.63 7.10 -1.87
N GLU A 104 -23.56 6.54 -2.62
CA GLU A 104 -23.72 6.91 -4.04
C GLU A 104 -23.99 8.42 -4.20
N SER A 105 -24.79 9.01 -3.31
CA SER A 105 -25.08 10.44 -3.31
C SER A 105 -23.86 11.30 -3.01
N TYR A 106 -23.07 10.93 -2.00
CA TYR A 106 -21.84 11.64 -1.66
C TYR A 106 -20.84 11.60 -2.83
N LEU A 107 -20.68 10.45 -3.47
CA LEU A 107 -19.79 10.32 -4.63
C LEU A 107 -20.26 11.14 -5.84
N ALA A 108 -21.58 11.21 -6.07
CA ALA A 108 -22.15 12.04 -7.12
C ALA A 108 -21.92 13.53 -6.86
N GLU A 109 -22.12 13.98 -5.62
CA GLU A 109 -21.84 15.35 -5.19
C GLU A 109 -20.36 15.70 -5.32
N LEU A 110 -19.48 14.82 -4.84
CA LEU A 110 -18.03 15.00 -4.95
C LEU A 110 -17.58 15.15 -6.40
N ALA A 111 -18.13 14.34 -7.31
CA ALA A 111 -17.84 14.43 -8.74
C ALA A 111 -18.41 15.71 -9.39
N ALA A 112 -19.54 16.21 -8.91
CA ALA A 112 -20.13 17.47 -9.40
C ALA A 112 -19.31 18.70 -8.97
N VAL A 113 -18.84 18.72 -7.71
CA VAL A 113 -18.00 19.80 -7.17
C VAL A 113 -16.58 19.73 -7.71
N ARG A 114 -16.05 18.52 -7.94
CA ARG A 114 -14.69 18.28 -8.43
C ARG A 114 -14.72 17.36 -9.65
N PRO A 115 -14.93 17.88 -10.87
CA PRO A 115 -15.04 17.06 -12.08
C PRO A 115 -13.83 16.13 -12.32
N SER A 116 -12.63 16.50 -11.88
CA SER A 116 -11.43 15.65 -11.94
C SER A 116 -11.52 14.37 -11.09
N TYR A 117 -12.44 14.32 -10.11
CA TYR A 117 -12.71 13.15 -9.28
C TYR A 117 -13.75 12.20 -9.87
N ALA A 118 -14.38 12.52 -11.00
CA ALA A 118 -15.46 11.69 -11.55
C ALA A 118 -15.02 10.26 -11.87
N SER A 119 -13.78 10.05 -12.33
CA SER A 119 -13.23 8.71 -12.56
C SER A 119 -13.01 7.94 -11.25
N ILE A 120 -12.49 8.62 -10.22
CA ILE A 120 -12.27 8.06 -8.89
C ILE A 120 -13.60 7.68 -8.24
N ALA A 121 -14.60 8.57 -8.28
CA ALA A 121 -15.93 8.32 -7.73
C ALA A 121 -16.60 7.10 -8.39
N ARG A 122 -16.44 6.95 -9.71
CA ARG A 122 -16.93 5.77 -10.44
C ARG A 122 -16.21 4.49 -10.00
N ALA A 123 -14.89 4.54 -9.80
CA ALA A 123 -14.10 3.40 -9.35
C ALA A 123 -14.47 2.98 -7.92
N ILE A 124 -14.61 3.92 -6.99
CA ILE A 124 -15.06 3.66 -5.61
C ILE A 124 -16.45 3.02 -5.61
N ARG A 125 -17.40 3.58 -6.39
CA ARG A 125 -18.74 3.01 -6.55
C ARG A 125 -18.72 1.58 -7.10
N ALA A 126 -17.80 1.27 -8.01
CA ALA A 126 -17.66 -0.08 -8.55
C ALA A 126 -17.02 -1.06 -7.55
N ALA A 127 -16.14 -0.57 -6.66
CA ALA A 127 -15.45 -1.39 -5.67
C ALA A 127 -16.29 -1.68 -4.42
N ILE A 128 -17.27 -0.83 -4.11
CA ILE A 128 -18.12 -0.94 -2.92
C ILE A 128 -19.55 -1.32 -3.35
N PRO A 129 -19.94 -2.60 -3.25
CA PRO A 129 -21.26 -3.06 -3.69
C PRO A 129 -22.39 -2.63 -2.75
N ASP A 130 -22.09 -2.46 -1.46
CA ASP A 130 -23.03 -1.98 -0.45
C ASP A 130 -22.36 -0.94 0.46
N PHE A 131 -22.75 0.32 0.29
CA PHE A 131 -22.26 1.42 1.12
C PHE A 131 -22.80 1.37 2.55
N ALA A 132 -23.97 0.76 2.79
CA ALA A 132 -24.54 0.70 4.13
C ALA A 132 -23.68 -0.16 5.08
N SER A 133 -23.11 -1.26 4.56
CA SER A 133 -22.19 -2.13 5.29
C SER A 133 -20.72 -1.69 5.23
N PHE A 134 -20.36 -0.80 4.31
CA PHE A 134 -18.97 -0.38 4.11
C PHE A 134 -18.47 0.55 5.21
N ARG A 135 -17.24 0.35 5.66
CA ARG A 135 -16.51 1.28 6.53
C ARG A 135 -15.07 1.41 6.03
N ALA A 136 -14.61 2.62 5.75
CA ALA A 136 -13.17 2.86 5.66
C ALA A 136 -12.59 2.81 7.08
N LEU A 137 -11.49 2.08 7.26
CA LEU A 137 -10.89 1.87 8.58
C LEU A 137 -9.55 2.62 8.68
N PRO A 138 -9.32 3.41 9.74
CA PRO A 138 -8.01 3.97 10.01
C PRO A 138 -7.04 2.88 10.47
N ALA A 139 -5.74 3.19 10.47
CA ALA A 139 -4.75 2.34 11.09
C ALA A 139 -4.99 2.24 12.61
N SER A 140 -4.88 1.04 13.15
CA SER A 140 -4.91 0.79 14.60
C SER A 140 -3.51 0.96 15.23
N GLU A 141 -2.47 0.84 14.42
CA GLU A 141 -1.07 1.05 14.82
C GLU A 141 -0.34 1.86 13.75
N THR A 142 0.62 2.67 14.19
CA THR A 142 1.41 3.50 13.29
C THR A 142 2.90 3.35 13.49
N PHE A 143 3.66 3.58 12.42
CA PHE A 143 5.12 3.65 12.45
C PHE A 143 5.64 4.87 11.66
N GLU A 144 6.89 5.27 11.90
CA GLU A 144 7.51 6.42 11.22
C GLU A 144 8.55 6.01 10.17
N THR A 145 9.35 4.97 10.45
CA THR A 145 10.42 4.55 9.52
C THR A 145 10.17 3.15 9.02
N GLU A 146 10.04 2.21 9.95
CA GLU A 146 9.86 0.80 9.66
C GLU A 146 8.99 0.16 10.74
N TRP A 147 8.23 -0.84 10.33
CA TRP A 147 7.52 -1.74 11.22
C TRP A 147 8.02 -3.15 10.96
N CYS A 148 8.41 -3.88 12.01
CA CYS A 148 8.89 -5.24 11.87
C CYS A 148 8.10 -6.20 12.77
N ALA A 149 7.94 -7.43 12.28
CA ALA A 149 7.41 -8.54 13.06
C ALA A 149 8.14 -9.83 12.71
N THR A 150 8.23 -10.73 13.70
CA THR A 150 8.78 -12.07 13.51
C THR A 150 7.66 -13.08 13.65
N LEU A 151 7.50 -13.93 12.63
CA LEU A 151 6.51 -15.02 12.62
C LEU A 151 7.22 -16.31 12.22
N ALA A 152 7.16 -17.33 13.06
CA ALA A 152 7.84 -18.62 12.85
C ALA A 152 9.34 -18.48 12.51
N GLY A 153 10.03 -17.52 13.14
CA GLY A 153 11.46 -17.24 12.90
C GLY A 153 11.76 -16.44 11.63
N ILE A 154 10.74 -16.00 10.89
CA ILE A 154 10.87 -15.14 9.71
C ILE A 154 10.65 -13.69 10.12
N GLU A 155 11.69 -12.86 9.98
CA GLU A 155 11.58 -11.43 10.19
C GLU A 155 11.02 -10.77 8.92
N VAL A 156 9.92 -10.04 9.09
CA VAL A 156 9.29 -9.22 8.05
C VAL A 156 9.36 -7.78 8.49
N CYS A 157 10.07 -6.96 7.71
CA CYS A 157 10.13 -5.52 7.91
C CYS A 157 9.44 -4.79 6.76
N PHE A 158 8.63 -3.82 7.12
CA PHE A 158 7.75 -3.05 6.26
C PHE A 158 8.06 -1.57 6.38
N SER A 159 8.35 -0.94 5.24
CA SER A 159 8.52 0.51 5.16
C SER A 159 7.49 1.09 4.19
N SER A 160 6.77 2.13 4.64
CA SER A 160 5.78 2.79 3.78
C SER A 160 6.47 3.83 2.90
N TRP A 161 5.89 4.11 1.73
CA TRP A 161 6.30 5.22 0.88
C TRP A 161 5.45 6.48 1.11
N ALA A 162 4.97 6.72 2.34
CA ALA A 162 4.31 7.98 2.65
C ALA A 162 5.28 9.14 2.38
N MET A 163 4.87 10.08 1.51
CA MET A 163 5.65 11.26 1.11
C MET A 163 6.46 11.84 2.27
N ARG A 164 7.79 11.90 2.07
CA ARG A 164 8.69 12.61 2.99
C ARG A 164 8.44 14.12 2.86
N PRO A 165 8.20 14.86 3.96
CA PRO A 165 8.47 16.28 3.96
C PRO A 165 9.96 16.46 3.68
N THR A 166 10.33 17.15 2.59
CA THR A 166 11.72 17.49 2.31
C THR A 166 12.21 18.51 3.34
N ALA A 167 12.85 18.03 4.40
CA ALA A 167 13.80 18.82 5.16
C ALA A 167 14.89 17.89 5.72
N ALA A 168 16.14 18.27 5.41
CA ALA A 168 17.40 17.80 5.97
C ALA A 168 17.92 16.40 5.57
N ALA A 169 18.72 16.36 4.49
CA ALA A 169 20.15 16.03 4.59
C ALA A 169 20.83 16.22 3.21
N ARG A 170 21.31 17.44 2.94
CA ARG A 170 22.42 17.60 2.00
C ARG A 170 23.68 17.12 2.74
N GLY A 171 24.07 15.87 2.53
CA GLY A 171 25.46 15.48 2.74
C GLY A 171 26.33 16.11 1.64
N PRO A 172 27.58 16.49 1.91
CA PRO A 172 28.47 17.03 0.88
C PRO A 172 28.66 16.01 -0.24
N ALA A 173 28.61 16.49 -1.48
CA ALA A 173 28.81 15.69 -2.68
C ALA A 173 30.18 14.97 -2.63
N GLY A 174 30.19 13.65 -2.79
CA GLY A 174 31.42 12.92 -3.12
C GLY A 174 31.78 11.68 -2.31
N THR A 175 30.91 11.12 -1.46
CA THR A 175 31.20 9.83 -0.80
C THR A 175 30.05 8.84 -0.96
N MET A 176 30.30 7.74 -1.69
CA MET A 176 29.43 6.56 -1.74
C MET A 176 29.65 5.72 -0.48
N PRO A 177 28.61 5.40 0.32
CA PRO A 177 28.67 4.30 1.27
C PRO A 177 28.18 2.98 0.62
N PRO A 178 28.47 1.83 1.25
CA PRO A 178 29.01 0.66 0.55
C PRO A 178 27.97 -0.22 -0.13
N SER A 179 28.47 -0.97 -1.12
CA SER A 179 27.83 -2.08 -1.81
C SER A 179 27.02 -2.99 -0.89
N TRP A 180 25.76 -3.25 -1.24
CA TRP A 180 25.02 -4.44 -0.80
C TRP A 180 24.41 -5.14 -2.00
N SER A 181 24.83 -6.39 -2.18
CA SER A 181 24.30 -7.34 -3.14
C SER A 181 22.93 -7.84 -2.69
N CYS A 182 21.93 -7.74 -3.57
CA CYS A 182 20.74 -8.58 -3.51
C CYS A 182 20.62 -9.28 -4.86
N SER A 183 20.58 -10.61 -4.82
CA SER A 183 20.48 -11.46 -5.99
C SER A 183 19.02 -11.85 -6.16
N THR A 184 18.46 -11.59 -7.35
CA THR A 184 17.26 -12.20 -7.96
C THR A 184 15.99 -12.20 -7.10
N VAL A 185 14.95 -11.41 -7.39
CA VAL A 185 14.04 -11.57 -8.54
C VAL A 185 13.64 -10.21 -9.12
N SER A 186 13.92 -10.04 -10.40
CA SER A 186 13.37 -8.98 -11.25
C SER A 186 12.18 -9.55 -12.00
N THR A 187 10.98 -9.06 -11.73
CA THR A 187 9.92 -8.83 -12.74
C THR A 187 8.81 -8.00 -12.09
N THR A 188 8.91 -6.68 -12.25
CA THR A 188 7.80 -5.71 -12.16
C THR A 188 6.83 -5.85 -10.97
N TRP A 189 7.33 -5.54 -9.77
CA TRP A 189 6.51 -5.27 -8.58
C TRP A 189 6.95 -3.96 -7.98
N ALA A 190 6.20 -3.45 -6.99
CA ALA A 190 6.57 -2.35 -6.11
C ALA A 190 8.09 -2.11 -6.11
N LEU A 191 8.50 -0.92 -6.56
CA LEU A 191 9.90 -0.56 -6.76
C LEU A 191 10.75 -1.07 -5.57
N PRO A 192 11.94 -1.63 -5.81
CA PRO A 192 12.70 -2.42 -4.84
C PRO A 192 12.87 -1.69 -3.49
N GLY A 193 12.39 -2.31 -2.40
CA GLY A 193 12.71 -1.87 -1.02
C GLY A 193 11.58 -1.88 0.02
N MET A 194 10.30 -2.07 -0.33
CA MET A 194 9.17 -1.87 0.59
C MET A 194 8.91 -3.02 1.58
N LEU A 195 9.22 -4.27 1.19
CA LEU A 195 9.18 -5.42 2.08
C LEU A 195 10.50 -6.17 2.04
N ARG A 196 11.05 -6.45 3.23
CA ARG A 196 12.16 -7.39 3.41
C ARG A 196 11.66 -8.55 4.25
N ALA A 197 11.69 -9.74 3.67
CA ALA A 197 11.55 -10.99 4.40
C ALA A 197 12.92 -11.67 4.38
N THR A 198 13.60 -11.70 5.52
CA THR A 198 14.92 -12.31 5.63
C THR A 198 14.77 -13.61 6.41
N ALA A 199 14.98 -14.74 5.73
CA ALA A 199 15.32 -15.97 6.43
C ALA A 199 16.69 -15.78 7.08
N LEU A 200 16.79 -16.03 8.38
CA LEU A 200 18.09 -16.07 9.07
C LEU A 200 18.98 -17.12 8.38
N PRO A 201 20.27 -16.83 8.14
CA PRO A 201 21.00 -17.47 7.04
C PRO A 201 21.31 -18.97 7.24
N SER A 202 21.19 -19.72 6.14
CA SER A 202 22.18 -20.73 5.74
C SER A 202 22.32 -20.82 4.20
N GLY A 203 23.34 -20.14 3.64
CA GLY A 203 23.94 -20.40 2.32
C GLY A 203 23.30 -19.75 1.07
N SER A 204 24.12 -19.13 0.21
CA SER A 204 23.72 -18.38 -1.01
C SER A 204 24.41 -18.88 -2.30
N PRO A 205 23.84 -18.59 -3.49
CA PRO A 205 24.63 -17.96 -4.56
C PRO A 205 23.86 -16.89 -5.38
N THR A 206 24.61 -16.08 -6.16
CA THR A 206 24.22 -14.79 -6.75
C THR A 206 24.12 -14.79 -8.29
N TRP A 207 23.31 -13.91 -8.90
CA TRP A 207 23.30 -13.57 -10.35
C TRP A 207 22.80 -12.13 -10.65
N ARG A 208 23.27 -11.49 -11.75
CA ARG A 208 23.06 -10.07 -12.16
C ARG A 208 22.24 -9.91 -13.45
N GLY A 209 21.51 -8.78 -13.60
CA GLY A 209 21.05 -8.29 -14.92
C GLY A 209 20.17 -7.00 -14.94
N VAL A 210 20.80 -5.89 -15.37
CA VAL A 210 20.40 -4.68 -16.18
C VAL A 210 18.97 -4.08 -16.13
N SER A 211 18.89 -2.73 -16.04
CA SER A 211 17.66 -1.90 -16.06
C SER A 211 17.51 -1.04 -17.32
N SER A 212 16.26 -0.70 -17.69
CA SER A 212 15.91 0.35 -18.67
C SER A 212 14.71 1.16 -18.14
N GLY A 213 14.85 2.49 -18.09
CA GLY A 213 13.92 3.42 -17.42
C GLY A 213 12.86 4.06 -18.33
N TRP A 214 11.94 4.78 -17.69
CA TRP A 214 11.02 5.78 -18.29
C TRP A 214 10.84 6.99 -17.35
N PRO A 215 10.50 8.18 -17.87
CA PRO A 215 10.64 9.47 -17.21
C PRO A 215 9.37 9.93 -16.47
N VAL A 216 9.58 10.72 -15.42
CA VAL A 216 8.56 11.40 -14.59
C VAL A 216 8.54 12.87 -15.01
N ASP A 217 7.40 13.39 -15.43
CA ASP A 217 7.15 14.83 -15.49
C ASP A 217 5.77 15.16 -14.93
N SER A 218 5.73 16.16 -14.06
CA SER A 218 4.54 16.83 -13.54
C SER A 218 4.76 18.34 -13.68
N PRO A 219 3.87 19.11 -14.32
CA PRO A 219 3.97 20.56 -14.29
C PRO A 219 3.01 21.15 -13.26
N THR A 220 3.57 21.76 -12.20
CA THR A 220 2.91 22.85 -11.47
C THR A 220 3.34 24.19 -12.07
N ALA A 221 2.38 24.94 -12.59
CA ALA A 221 2.48 26.34 -12.99
C ALA A 221 1.05 26.91 -12.85
N LYS A 222 0.74 28.11 -12.39
CA LYS A 222 1.35 29.36 -11.87
C LYS A 222 0.14 30.07 -11.17
N GLY A 223 0.19 31.05 -10.28
CA GLY A 223 1.17 32.04 -9.90
C GLY A 223 0.37 33.27 -9.44
N GLU A 224 0.81 33.97 -8.41
CA GLU A 224 0.28 35.30 -8.08
C GLU A 224 1.47 36.27 -7.94
N SER A 225 1.49 37.24 -8.84
CA SER A 225 2.41 38.37 -8.86
C SER A 225 1.78 39.55 -8.13
N SER A 226 2.50 40.09 -7.14
CA SER A 226 2.19 41.35 -6.48
C SER A 226 2.38 42.53 -7.45
N HIS A 227 1.39 43.44 -7.47
CA HIS A 227 1.53 44.80 -7.95
C HIS A 227 1.19 45.75 -6.79
N GLY A 228 2.09 46.69 -6.52
CA GLY A 228 1.86 47.77 -5.58
C GLY A 228 1.01 48.89 -6.19
N ALA A 229 0.40 49.70 -5.33
CA ALA A 229 -0.02 51.05 -5.65
C ALA A 229 -0.13 51.89 -4.36
N HIS A 230 0.61 53.00 -4.39
CA HIS A 230 0.35 54.33 -3.84
C HIS A 230 -0.67 54.54 -2.71
N GLY A 231 -0.18 55.20 -1.67
CA GLY A 231 -0.89 55.98 -0.65
C GLY A 231 0.12 56.72 0.20
#